data_AF-A0A351BHJ8-F1
#
_entry.id   AF-A0A351BHJ8-F1
#
_cell.length_a   1.000
_cell.length_b   1.000
_cell.length_c   1.000
_cell.angle_alpha   90.00
_cell.angle_beta   90.00
_cell.angle_gamma   90.00
#
_symmetry.space_group_name_H-M   'P 1'
#
loop_
_entity.id
_entity.type
_entity.pdbx_description
1 polymer ?
#
loop_
_entity_poly.entity_id
_entity_poly.type
_entity_poly.pdbx_seq_one_letter_code
_entity_poly.pdbx_strand_id
1 'polypeptide(L)'
;NSSLALGELSGLEDISIVAAPGSSAYGETQAINNLLIAHAESRRAYRIAVLDLPRDQTPGQARTLRGLIDSRYAAVYYPWVVVPNPLARPGREDIPRELALPPSGFVSGIYARNDVERGVWKAPANEVVRGALRFELDVNFAQQEMLNPIGVNCLRYLSGRGFRVWGARLASSDPEWKYVNVRRYFNYLESSIDRGTQWAVFEPNGERLWANVRQTISDFLYNEWRNGALLGSKTEEAYFVRCDRSTMTQNDLDNGRLVCLIGVAVIKPAEFVIFRIGQKTADARA
;
A
#
# COMPACT_ATOMS: atom_id res chain seq x y z
N ASN A 1 13.45 10.94 20.51
CA ASN A 1 13.44 11.85 19.35
C ASN A 1 13.18 11.01 18.10
N SER A 2 11.92 10.90 17.65
CA SER A 2 11.48 10.00 16.57
C SER A 2 12.07 10.35 15.20
N SER A 3 12.44 11.62 14.98
CA SER A 3 13.08 12.06 13.74
C SER A 3 14.47 11.41 13.55
N LEU A 4 15.28 11.35 14.61
CA LEU A 4 16.58 10.68 14.57
C LEU A 4 16.43 9.19 14.28
N ALA A 5 15.46 8.52 14.91
CA ALA A 5 15.22 7.10 14.70
C ALA A 5 14.84 6.75 13.24
N LEU A 6 14.01 7.58 12.59
CA LEU A 6 13.69 7.40 11.16
C LEU A 6 14.87 7.79 10.25
N GLY A 7 15.76 8.67 10.71
CA GLY A 7 17.02 8.98 10.06
C GLY A 7 17.89 7.73 9.87
N GLU A 8 18.03 6.92 10.92
CA GLU A 8 18.79 5.66 10.87
C GLU A 8 18.24 4.67 9.83
N LEU A 9 16.93 4.68 9.59
CA LEU A 9 16.29 3.83 8.58
C LEU A 9 16.51 4.33 7.15
N SER A 10 16.92 5.58 6.96
CA SER A 10 16.99 6.18 5.62
C SER A 10 18.08 5.56 4.75
N GLY A 11 19.15 5.04 5.36
CA GLY A 11 20.22 4.34 4.65
C GLY A 11 19.94 2.86 4.37
N LEU A 12 18.81 2.32 4.85
CA LEU A 12 18.43 0.93 4.64
C LEU A 12 17.54 0.82 3.39
N GLU A 13 18.13 0.35 2.29
CA GLU A 13 17.47 0.33 0.98
C GLU A 13 16.33 -0.70 0.88
N ASP A 14 16.34 -1.74 1.70
CA ASP A 14 15.37 -2.85 1.64
C ASP A 14 14.10 -2.63 2.48
N ILE A 15 13.93 -1.44 3.07
CA ILE A 15 12.71 -1.09 3.80
C ILE A 15 11.62 -0.63 2.84
N SER A 16 10.55 -1.43 2.71
CA SER A 16 9.37 -1.14 1.88
C SER A 16 8.12 -0.73 2.68
N ILE A 17 8.14 -0.90 4.00
CA ILE A 17 7.02 -0.61 4.90
C ILE A 17 7.57 0.07 6.16
N VAL A 18 6.97 1.18 6.56
CA VAL A 18 7.31 1.88 7.81
C VAL A 18 6.06 2.08 8.66
N ALA A 19 6.17 1.85 9.96
CA ALA A 19 5.09 2.04 10.92
C ALA A 19 5.68 2.36 12.30
N ALA A 20 4.89 2.98 13.17
CA ALA A 20 5.19 3.13 14.60
C ALA A 20 4.03 2.55 15.43
N PRO A 21 3.92 1.22 15.54
CA PRO A 21 2.73 0.60 16.13
C PRO A 21 2.46 1.10 17.54
N GLY A 22 1.28 1.68 17.74
CA GLY A 22 0.81 2.15 19.04
C GLY A 22 1.27 3.55 19.40
N SER A 23 2.02 4.24 18.52
CA SER A 23 2.31 5.66 18.67
C SER A 23 1.04 6.50 18.79
N SER A 24 -0.07 6.02 18.20
CA SER A 24 -1.38 6.66 18.26
C SER A 24 -2.03 6.70 19.65
N ALA A 25 -1.51 5.92 20.60
CA ALA A 25 -1.98 5.95 21.99
C ALA A 25 -1.39 7.11 22.81
N TYR A 26 -0.44 7.86 22.25
CA TYR A 26 0.28 8.94 22.94
C TYR A 26 -0.07 10.33 22.37
N GLY A 27 0.15 11.38 23.16
CA GLY A 27 -0.21 12.76 22.79
C GLY A 27 0.46 13.31 21.53
N GLU A 28 1.58 12.72 21.09
CA GLU A 28 2.36 13.15 19.92
C GLU A 28 1.96 12.45 18.60
N THR A 29 0.80 11.78 18.56
CA THR A 29 0.34 10.97 17.42
C THR A 29 0.48 11.66 16.07
N GLN A 30 -0.01 12.90 15.94
CA GLN A 30 0.03 13.62 14.66
C GLN A 30 1.46 13.92 14.21
N ALA A 31 2.35 14.28 15.15
CA ALA A 31 3.75 14.53 14.84
C ALA A 31 4.45 13.26 14.34
N ILE A 32 4.18 12.11 14.98
CA ILE A 32 4.74 10.83 14.57
C ILE A 32 4.20 10.40 13.19
N ASN A 33 2.89 10.56 12.95
CA ASN A 33 2.29 10.28 11.64
C ASN A 33 2.95 11.13 10.54
N ASN A 34 3.12 12.43 10.77
CA ASN A 34 3.77 13.32 9.81
C ASN A 34 5.24 12.91 9.55
N LEU A 35 5.96 12.46 10.57
CA LEU A 35 7.33 11.96 10.41
C LEU A 35 7.39 10.66 9.59
N LEU A 36 6.47 9.71 9.83
CA LEU A 36 6.36 8.48 9.04
C LEU A 36 6.02 8.77 7.58
N ILE A 37 5.09 9.69 7.34
CA ILE A 37 4.69 10.13 6.00
C ILE A 37 5.86 10.77 5.28
N ALA A 38 6.51 11.76 5.90
CA ALA A 38 7.66 12.44 5.31
C ALA A 38 8.81 11.47 4.99
N HIS A 39 9.04 10.48 5.85
CA HIS A 39 10.02 9.44 5.59
C HIS A 39 9.65 8.57 4.37
N ALA A 40 8.37 8.19 4.23
CA ALA A 40 7.87 7.43 3.10
C ALA A 40 7.86 8.23 1.77
N GLU A 41 7.67 9.55 1.84
CA GLU A 41 7.64 10.46 0.69
C GLU A 41 9.03 10.91 0.23
N SER A 42 10.06 10.64 1.03
CA SER A 42 11.43 11.02 0.69
C SER A 42 11.89 10.40 -0.64
N ARG A 43 12.72 11.14 -1.37
CA ARG A 43 13.20 10.72 -2.69
C ARG A 43 13.94 9.38 -2.58
N ARG A 44 13.59 8.41 -3.45
CA ARG A 44 14.12 7.03 -3.45
C ARG A 44 13.84 6.24 -2.15
N ALA A 45 12.80 6.60 -1.40
CA ALA A 45 12.41 5.82 -0.22
C ALA A 45 11.77 4.47 -0.58
N TYR A 46 10.98 4.43 -1.66
CA TYR A 46 10.28 3.25 -2.16
C TYR A 46 9.46 2.49 -1.10
N ARG A 47 8.87 3.21 -0.15
CA ARG A 47 8.15 2.63 1.00
C ARG A 47 6.78 3.27 1.24
N ILE A 48 5.98 2.61 2.07
CA ILE A 48 4.65 3.07 2.46
C ILE A 48 4.56 3.20 3.98
N ALA A 49 3.92 4.26 4.47
CA ALA A 49 3.58 4.46 5.87
C ALA A 49 2.26 3.75 6.21
N VAL A 50 2.31 2.83 7.18
CA VAL A 50 1.12 2.17 7.73
C VAL A 50 0.80 2.81 9.07
N LEU A 51 -0.34 3.48 9.13
CA LEU A 51 -0.76 4.28 10.28
C LEU A 51 -1.93 3.59 10.99
N ASP A 52 -1.93 3.68 12.31
CA ASP A 52 -3.06 3.33 13.15
C ASP A 52 -3.70 4.58 13.77
N LEU A 53 -5.02 4.52 13.97
CA LEU A 53 -5.73 5.54 14.73
C LEU A 53 -5.63 5.23 16.23
N PRO A 54 -5.77 6.23 17.12
CA PRO A 54 -5.82 6.03 18.55
C PRO A 54 -6.85 4.99 18.97
N ARG A 55 -6.68 4.45 20.18
CA ARG A 55 -7.64 3.52 20.78
C ARG A 55 -8.97 4.21 21.11
N ASP A 56 -10.04 3.44 21.27
CA ASP A 56 -11.37 3.84 21.76
C ASP A 56 -12.05 4.89 20.90
N GLN A 57 -11.72 4.94 19.60
CA GLN A 57 -12.31 5.89 18.67
C GLN A 57 -13.61 5.36 18.09
N THR A 58 -14.65 6.18 18.12
CA THR A 58 -15.88 5.95 17.35
C THR A 58 -15.62 6.11 15.84
N PRO A 59 -16.46 5.56 14.96
CA PRO A 59 -16.36 5.80 13.52
C PRO A 59 -16.38 7.29 13.14
N GLY A 60 -17.14 8.11 13.86
CA GLY A 60 -17.16 9.57 13.63
C GLY A 60 -15.81 10.21 13.94
N GLN A 61 -15.19 9.86 15.07
CA GLN A 61 -13.85 10.34 15.42
C GLN A 61 -12.78 9.80 14.46
N ALA A 62 -12.87 8.53 14.06
CA ALA A 62 -11.97 7.94 13.08
C ALA A 62 -11.98 8.70 11.75
N ARG A 63 -13.18 9.11 11.31
CA ARG A 63 -13.34 10.01 10.15
C ARG A 63 -12.66 11.35 10.34
N THR A 64 -12.86 12.00 11.48
CA THR A 64 -12.22 13.30 11.78
C THR A 64 -10.70 13.18 11.79
N LEU A 65 -10.16 12.16 12.45
CA LEU A 65 -8.72 11.92 12.55
C LEU A 65 -8.08 11.58 11.21
N ARG A 66 -8.73 10.76 10.38
CA ARG A 66 -8.29 10.56 8.99
C ARG A 66 -8.23 11.92 8.30
N GLY A 67 -9.24 12.78 8.44
CA GLY A 67 -9.29 14.09 7.77
C GLY A 67 -8.05 14.98 7.94
N LEU A 68 -7.18 14.69 8.91
CA LEU A 68 -5.90 15.37 9.15
C LEU A 68 -4.71 14.80 8.33
N ILE A 69 -4.94 13.76 7.51
CA ILE A 69 -3.92 13.04 6.77
C ILE A 69 -4.28 13.03 5.28
N ASP A 70 -3.41 13.60 4.46
CA ASP A 70 -3.46 13.49 3.01
C ASP A 70 -2.08 13.12 2.45
N SER A 71 -1.92 11.86 2.03
CA SER A 71 -0.70 11.37 1.41
C SER A 71 -0.96 10.17 0.50
N ARG A 72 -0.23 10.17 -0.62
CA ARG A 72 -0.19 9.08 -1.58
C ARG A 72 0.66 7.90 -1.10
N TYR A 73 1.37 8.06 0.02
CA TYR A 73 2.29 7.09 0.60
C TYR A 73 1.85 6.62 1.99
N ALA A 74 0.61 6.89 2.40
CA ALA A 74 0.10 6.50 3.71
C ALA A 74 -1.22 5.72 3.61
N ALA A 75 -1.40 4.76 4.51
CA ALA A 75 -2.66 4.03 4.67
C ALA A 75 -3.05 3.97 6.15
N VAL A 76 -4.30 4.28 6.45
CA VAL A 76 -4.84 4.32 7.82
C VAL A 76 -5.67 3.08 8.09
N TYR A 77 -5.43 2.43 9.23
CA TYR A 77 -6.12 1.22 9.66
C TYR A 77 -6.81 1.41 11.00
N TYR A 78 -8.01 0.84 11.10
CA TYR A 78 -8.93 0.98 12.23
C TYR A 78 -9.84 -0.25 12.31
N PRO A 79 -10.34 -0.68 13.47
CA PRO A 79 -9.94 -0.31 14.83
C PRO A 79 -8.77 -1.19 15.34
N TRP A 80 -8.47 -1.13 16.65
CA TRP A 80 -7.45 -1.97 17.27
C TRP A 80 -7.85 -3.46 17.31
N VAL A 81 -6.83 -4.32 17.34
CA VAL A 81 -6.98 -5.78 17.33
C VAL A 81 -6.85 -6.31 18.75
N VAL A 82 -7.81 -7.10 19.21
CA VAL A 82 -7.73 -7.74 20.52
C VAL A 82 -7.21 -9.17 20.38
N VAL A 83 -6.20 -9.50 21.18
CA VAL A 83 -5.50 -10.79 21.18
C VAL A 83 -5.43 -11.39 22.59
N PRO A 84 -5.17 -12.71 22.73
CA PRO A 84 -4.87 -13.29 24.04
C PRO A 84 -3.59 -12.68 24.60
N ASN A 85 -3.59 -12.34 25.88
CA ASN A 85 -2.37 -11.86 26.55
C ASN A 85 -1.42 -13.04 26.81
N PRO A 86 -0.22 -13.09 26.20
CA PRO A 86 0.72 -14.18 26.41
C PRO A 86 1.30 -14.23 27.84
N LEU A 87 1.08 -13.19 28.65
CA LEU A 87 1.48 -13.12 30.05
C LEU A 87 0.36 -13.54 31.03
N ALA A 88 -0.88 -13.70 30.56
CA ALA A 88 -1.98 -14.13 31.43
C ALA A 88 -1.76 -15.56 31.94
N ARG A 89 -1.94 -15.77 33.24
CA ARG A 89 -1.78 -17.08 33.90
C ARG A 89 -2.94 -17.32 34.87
N PRO A 90 -3.41 -18.57 35.05
CA PRO A 90 -4.35 -18.90 36.11
C PRO A 90 -3.82 -18.42 37.47
N GLY A 91 -4.68 -17.80 38.29
CA GLY A 91 -4.32 -17.26 39.60
C GLY A 91 -3.64 -15.88 39.61
N ARG A 92 -3.42 -15.24 38.44
CA ARG A 92 -2.91 -13.86 38.31
C ARG A 92 -3.96 -12.95 37.67
N GLU A 93 -4.98 -12.60 38.43
CA GLU A 93 -6.08 -11.73 37.98
C GLU A 93 -5.65 -10.28 37.75
N ASP A 94 -4.49 -9.88 38.29
CA ASP A 94 -3.84 -8.59 38.05
C ASP A 94 -3.31 -8.44 36.61
N ILE A 95 -3.14 -9.55 35.88
CA ILE A 95 -2.71 -9.55 34.48
C ILE A 95 -3.94 -9.75 33.59
N PRO A 96 -4.30 -8.75 32.75
CA PRO A 96 -5.44 -8.87 31.84
C PRO A 96 -5.33 -10.10 30.94
N ARG A 97 -6.43 -10.82 30.71
CA ARG A 97 -6.45 -12.00 29.82
C ARG A 97 -6.31 -11.66 28.34
N GLU A 98 -6.67 -10.43 27.97
CA GLU A 98 -6.65 -9.93 26.59
C GLU A 98 -5.86 -8.62 26.53
N LEU A 99 -5.25 -8.37 25.38
CA LEU A 99 -4.60 -7.11 25.05
C LEU A 99 -5.17 -6.56 23.75
N ALA A 100 -5.51 -5.28 23.73
CA ALA A 100 -5.71 -4.56 22.48
C ALA A 100 -4.34 -4.09 21.95
N LEU A 101 -4.09 -4.31 20.67
CA LEU A 101 -2.85 -3.98 19.99
C LEU A 101 -3.14 -3.17 18.71
N PRO A 102 -2.24 -2.24 18.36
CA PRO A 102 -2.40 -1.35 17.22
C PRO A 102 -2.44 -2.15 15.90
N PRO A 103 -3.33 -1.79 14.95
CA PRO A 103 -3.52 -2.54 13.71
C PRO A 103 -2.34 -2.45 12.75
N SER A 104 -1.53 -1.38 12.80
CA SER A 104 -0.41 -1.17 11.86
C SER A 104 0.58 -2.34 11.85
N GLY A 105 0.93 -2.88 13.03
CA GLY A 105 1.82 -4.05 13.14
C GLY A 105 1.25 -5.31 12.47
N PHE A 106 -0.03 -5.60 12.66
CA PHE A 106 -0.70 -6.73 12.00
C PHE A 106 -0.72 -6.54 10.49
N VAL A 107 -1.05 -5.32 10.05
CA VAL A 107 -1.17 -4.99 8.63
C VAL A 107 0.18 -5.04 7.92
N SER A 108 1.27 -4.60 8.54
CA SER A 108 2.61 -4.76 7.98
C SER A 108 2.96 -6.23 7.75
N GLY A 109 2.60 -7.13 8.69
CA GLY A 109 2.76 -8.57 8.49
C GLY A 109 1.83 -9.14 7.41
N ILE A 110 0.61 -8.60 7.27
CA ILE A 110 -0.32 -8.97 6.21
C ILE A 110 0.20 -8.54 4.84
N TYR A 111 0.78 -7.34 4.71
CA TYR A 111 1.43 -6.87 3.49
C TYR A 111 2.54 -7.84 3.08
N ALA A 112 3.45 -8.19 4.01
CA ALA A 112 4.53 -9.13 3.72
C ALA A 112 4.00 -10.50 3.26
N ARG A 113 3.02 -11.07 3.98
CA ARG A 113 2.40 -12.34 3.61
C ARG A 113 1.73 -12.27 2.23
N ASN A 114 0.96 -11.21 1.99
CA ASN A 114 0.25 -10.98 0.74
C ASN A 114 1.20 -10.96 -0.45
N ASP A 115 2.32 -10.25 -0.32
CA ASP A 115 3.29 -10.09 -1.39
C ASP A 115 3.98 -11.41 -1.73
N VAL A 116 4.34 -12.19 -0.70
CA VAL A 116 4.94 -13.52 -0.87
C VAL A 116 3.97 -14.50 -1.52
N GLU A 117 2.69 -14.50 -1.09
CA GLU A 117 1.71 -15.48 -1.55
C GLU A 117 1.07 -15.12 -2.91
N ARG A 118 0.97 -13.82 -3.23
CA ARG A 118 0.11 -13.33 -4.33
C ARG A 118 0.70 -12.18 -5.15
N GLY A 119 1.88 -11.67 -4.77
CA GLY A 119 2.51 -10.53 -5.42
C GLY A 119 2.00 -9.17 -4.92
N VAL A 120 2.86 -8.15 -5.03
CA VAL A 120 2.63 -6.78 -4.51
C VAL A 120 1.43 -6.10 -5.19
N TRP A 121 1.14 -6.46 -6.44
CA TRP A 121 0.04 -5.90 -7.23
C TRP A 121 -1.34 -6.30 -6.70
N LYS A 122 -1.45 -7.37 -5.91
CA LYS A 122 -2.73 -7.79 -5.30
C LYS A 122 -3.00 -6.98 -4.04
N ALA A 123 -4.22 -6.43 -3.93
CA ALA A 123 -4.67 -5.69 -2.77
C ALA A 123 -4.58 -6.51 -1.46
N PRO A 124 -3.91 -6.01 -0.39
CA PRO A 124 -3.82 -6.67 0.91
C PRO A 124 -5.12 -6.49 1.74
N ALA A 125 -6.27 -6.64 1.07
CA ALA A 125 -7.60 -6.67 1.66
C ALA A 125 -8.19 -8.08 1.57
N ASN A 126 -9.25 -8.32 2.36
CA ASN A 126 -9.84 -9.64 2.56
C ASN A 126 -8.85 -10.68 3.16
N GLU A 127 -7.82 -10.18 3.83
CA GLU A 127 -6.79 -10.98 4.47
C GLU A 127 -7.17 -11.31 5.92
N VAL A 128 -6.90 -12.54 6.36
CA VAL A 128 -7.13 -12.94 7.76
C VAL A 128 -6.18 -12.16 8.69
N VAL A 129 -6.76 -11.58 9.75
CA VAL A 129 -5.98 -11.03 10.87
C VAL A 129 -5.68 -12.17 11.84
N ARG A 130 -4.53 -12.82 11.66
CA ARG A 130 -4.11 -13.96 12.49
C ARG A 130 -3.93 -13.52 13.94
N GLY A 131 -4.38 -14.34 14.89
CA GLY A 131 -4.30 -14.07 16.33
C GLY A 131 -5.38 -13.14 16.89
N ALA A 132 -6.23 -12.54 16.05
CA ALA A 132 -7.34 -11.73 16.51
C ALA A 132 -8.42 -12.61 17.17
N LEU A 133 -8.78 -12.28 18.41
CA LEU A 133 -9.97 -12.79 19.09
C LEU A 133 -11.21 -11.99 18.70
N ARG A 134 -11.03 -10.67 18.54
CA ARG A 134 -12.02 -9.70 18.11
C ARG A 134 -11.35 -8.39 17.72
N PHE A 135 -12.13 -7.47 17.20
CA PHE A 135 -11.74 -6.08 17.10
C PHE A 135 -12.26 -5.30 18.31
N GLU A 136 -11.64 -4.16 18.58
CA GLU A 136 -12.07 -3.25 19.64
C GLU A 136 -13.50 -2.75 19.40
N LEU A 137 -13.84 -2.47 18.14
CA LEU A 137 -15.16 -2.04 17.71
C LEU A 137 -15.61 -2.87 16.51
N ASP A 138 -16.81 -3.44 16.58
CA ASP A 138 -17.40 -4.15 15.43
C ASP A 138 -17.96 -3.13 14.43
N VAL A 139 -17.17 -2.82 13.40
CA VAL A 139 -17.59 -1.89 12.35
C VAL A 139 -18.68 -2.56 11.50
N ASN A 140 -19.88 -1.99 11.52
CA ASN A 140 -21.00 -2.48 10.73
C ASN A 140 -20.94 -1.99 9.26
N PHE A 141 -21.89 -2.41 8.44
CA PHE A 141 -21.90 -2.09 7.01
C PHE A 141 -22.03 -0.57 6.74
N ALA A 142 -22.96 0.12 7.42
CA ALA A 142 -23.17 1.55 7.22
C ALA A 142 -21.96 2.38 7.68
N GLN A 143 -21.31 1.99 8.77
CA GLN A 143 -20.07 2.63 9.25
C GLN A 143 -18.92 2.40 8.25
N GLN A 144 -18.78 1.19 7.71
CA GLN A 144 -17.82 0.90 6.64
C GLN A 144 -18.09 1.76 5.39
N GLU A 145 -19.34 1.90 4.98
CA GLU A 145 -19.75 2.69 3.82
C GLU A 145 -19.42 4.19 4.00
N MET A 146 -19.45 4.69 5.24
CA MET A 146 -19.01 6.04 5.57
C MET A 146 -17.47 6.19 5.60
N LEU A 147 -16.77 5.22 6.18
CA LEU A 147 -15.33 5.29 6.45
C LEU A 147 -14.46 4.97 5.23
N ASN A 148 -14.88 4.02 4.41
CA ASN A 148 -14.09 3.55 3.30
C ASN A 148 -13.88 4.63 2.21
N PRO A 149 -14.89 5.43 1.77
CA PRO A 149 -14.71 6.54 0.80
C PRO A 149 -13.58 7.50 1.14
N ILE A 150 -13.36 7.73 2.43
CA ILE A 150 -12.30 8.61 2.93
C ILE A 150 -11.02 7.84 3.28
N GLY A 151 -10.80 6.62 2.76
CA GLY A 151 -9.51 5.93 2.94
C GLY A 151 -9.22 5.39 4.34
N VAL A 152 -10.25 5.20 5.18
CA VAL A 152 -10.10 4.44 6.44
C VAL A 152 -10.30 2.95 6.13
N ASN A 153 -9.24 2.17 6.28
CA ASN A 153 -9.27 0.73 6.03
C ASN A 153 -9.72 -0.01 7.28
N CYS A 154 -10.99 -0.44 7.30
CA CYS A 154 -11.53 -1.08 8.48
C CYS A 154 -11.11 -2.56 8.59
N LEU A 155 -10.83 -3.00 9.81
CA LEU A 155 -10.78 -4.40 10.18
C LEU A 155 -12.19 -4.83 10.62
N ARG A 156 -12.71 -5.93 10.04
CA ARG A 156 -14.10 -6.36 10.23
C ARG A 156 -14.22 -7.85 10.47
N TYR A 157 -15.11 -8.22 11.39
CA TYR A 157 -15.60 -9.60 11.45
C TYR A 157 -16.62 -9.82 10.34
N LEU A 158 -16.44 -10.91 9.59
CA LEU A 158 -17.38 -11.35 8.58
C LEU A 158 -17.85 -12.76 8.93
N SER A 159 -19.17 -12.92 9.05
CA SER A 159 -19.78 -14.21 9.35
C SER A 159 -19.32 -15.29 8.36
N GLY A 160 -18.89 -16.44 8.88
CA GLY A 160 -18.33 -17.56 8.10
C GLY A 160 -16.93 -17.32 7.53
N ARG A 161 -16.33 -16.14 7.70
CA ARG A 161 -15.01 -15.77 7.13
C ARG A 161 -14.00 -15.30 8.17
N GLY A 162 -14.46 -14.97 9.38
CA GLY A 162 -13.63 -14.54 10.51
C GLY A 162 -13.22 -13.07 10.44
N PHE A 163 -12.17 -12.74 11.19
CA PHE A 163 -11.60 -11.40 11.31
C PHE A 163 -10.71 -11.06 10.11
N ARG A 164 -11.06 -10.00 9.38
CA ARG A 164 -10.45 -9.64 8.09
C ARG A 164 -10.03 -8.18 8.02
N VAL A 165 -8.95 -7.91 7.30
CA VAL A 165 -8.70 -6.56 6.75
C VAL A 165 -9.72 -6.31 5.64
N TRP A 166 -10.49 -5.23 5.71
CA TRP A 166 -11.61 -4.96 4.81
C TRP A 166 -11.50 -3.61 4.09
N GLY A 167 -10.27 -3.25 3.70
CA GLY A 167 -9.97 -2.06 2.90
C GLY A 167 -8.51 -2.08 2.43
N ALA A 168 -8.24 -1.43 1.30
CA ALA A 168 -6.90 -1.24 0.76
C ALA A 168 -6.75 0.14 0.06
N ARG A 169 -7.35 1.18 0.64
CA ARG A 169 -7.26 2.56 0.16
C ARG A 169 -6.15 3.32 0.87
N LEU A 170 -5.52 4.22 0.13
CA LEU A 170 -4.57 5.18 0.69
C LEU A 170 -5.33 6.30 1.40
N ALA A 171 -4.64 6.99 2.31
CA ALA A 171 -5.12 8.22 2.90
C ALA A 171 -4.87 9.40 1.93
N SER A 172 -5.30 9.27 0.68
CA SER A 172 -5.03 10.23 -0.41
C SER A 172 -6.32 10.87 -0.91
N SER A 173 -6.27 12.16 -1.25
CA SER A 173 -7.28 12.89 -2.01
C SER A 173 -7.12 12.73 -3.53
N ASP A 174 -5.93 12.32 -3.98
CA ASP A 174 -5.59 12.11 -5.40
C ASP A 174 -6.26 10.83 -5.94
N PRO A 175 -7.15 10.93 -6.97
CA PRO A 175 -7.86 9.80 -7.53
C PRO A 175 -6.97 8.82 -8.30
N GLU A 176 -5.80 9.25 -8.77
CA GLU A 176 -4.81 8.35 -9.38
C GLU A 176 -4.21 7.40 -8.34
N TRP A 177 -3.98 7.92 -7.14
CA TRP A 177 -3.39 7.21 -6.00
C TRP A 177 -4.42 6.86 -4.95
N LYS A 178 -5.39 6.04 -5.35
CA LYS A 178 -6.47 5.59 -4.46
C LYS A 178 -6.12 4.34 -3.65
N TYR A 179 -5.34 3.42 -4.20
CA TYR A 179 -5.17 2.07 -3.64
C TYR A 179 -3.75 1.76 -3.17
N VAL A 180 -3.67 1.09 -2.03
CA VAL A 180 -2.43 0.65 -1.38
C VAL A 180 -1.58 -0.21 -2.29
N ASN A 181 -2.16 -1.26 -2.90
CA ASN A 181 -1.40 -2.14 -3.78
C ASN A 181 -0.86 -1.42 -5.00
N VAL A 182 -1.57 -0.41 -5.53
CA VAL A 182 -1.09 0.37 -6.66
C VAL A 182 0.16 1.16 -6.26
N ARG A 183 0.13 1.95 -5.17
CA ARG A 183 1.32 2.67 -4.69
C ARG A 183 2.48 1.74 -4.35
N ARG A 184 2.20 0.64 -3.64
CA ARG A 184 3.23 -0.33 -3.27
C ARG A 184 3.85 -0.99 -4.49
N TYR A 185 3.05 -1.29 -5.51
CA TYR A 185 3.55 -1.87 -6.74
C TYR A 185 4.40 -0.88 -7.54
N PHE A 186 4.01 0.39 -7.62
CA PHE A 186 4.88 1.43 -8.21
C PHE A 186 6.18 1.62 -7.44
N ASN A 187 6.16 1.61 -6.10
CA ASN A 187 7.39 1.61 -5.30
C ASN A 187 8.29 0.42 -5.64
N TYR A 188 7.71 -0.77 -5.78
CA TYR A 188 8.45 -1.99 -6.17
C TYR A 188 9.05 -1.88 -7.57
N LEU A 189 8.30 -1.39 -8.56
CA LEU A 189 8.79 -1.18 -9.92
C LEU A 189 9.93 -0.16 -9.94
N GLU A 190 9.73 1.00 -9.33
CA GLU A 190 10.73 2.07 -9.26
C GLU A 190 12.01 1.59 -8.57
N SER A 191 11.91 0.91 -7.42
CA SER A 191 13.06 0.35 -6.70
C SER A 191 13.79 -0.73 -7.51
N SER A 192 13.05 -1.61 -8.19
CA SER A 192 13.65 -2.70 -8.96
C SER A 192 14.35 -2.18 -10.21
N ILE A 193 13.77 -1.19 -10.90
CA ILE A 193 14.38 -0.53 -12.05
C ILE A 193 15.61 0.27 -11.63
N ASP A 194 15.51 1.07 -10.57
CA ASP A 194 16.63 1.85 -10.03
C ASP A 194 17.83 0.95 -9.68
N ARG A 195 17.59 -0.15 -8.94
CA ARG A 195 18.64 -1.14 -8.61
C ARG A 195 19.16 -1.88 -9.85
N GLY A 196 18.27 -2.33 -10.73
CA GLY A 196 18.61 -3.09 -11.93
C GLY A 196 19.36 -2.28 -13.00
N THR A 197 19.37 -0.95 -12.90
CA THR A 197 20.01 -0.05 -13.86
C THR A 197 21.17 0.76 -13.28
N GLN A 198 21.62 0.47 -12.04
CA GLN A 198 22.76 1.17 -11.42
C GLN A 198 24.05 1.10 -12.25
N TRP A 199 24.24 0.03 -13.03
CA TRP A 199 25.40 -0.14 -13.91
C TRP A 199 25.50 0.93 -15.00
N ALA A 200 24.42 1.65 -15.31
CA ALA A 200 24.42 2.71 -16.33
C ALA A 200 25.12 3.99 -15.87
N VAL A 201 25.34 4.16 -14.55
CA VAL A 201 25.98 5.35 -13.99
C VAL A 201 27.45 5.37 -14.42
N PHE A 202 27.90 6.52 -14.92
CA PHE A 202 29.26 6.75 -15.47
C PHE A 202 29.62 6.01 -16.77
N GLU A 203 28.66 5.34 -17.42
CA GLU A 203 28.87 4.80 -18.77
C GLU A 203 28.84 5.91 -19.85
N PRO A 204 29.49 5.71 -21.02
CA PRO A 204 29.43 6.65 -22.13
C PRO A 204 27.98 6.90 -22.59
N ASN A 205 27.52 8.14 -22.45
CA ASN A 205 26.14 8.53 -22.74
C ASN A 205 25.88 8.58 -24.26
N GLY A 206 25.20 7.57 -24.79
CA GLY A 206 24.83 7.48 -26.20
C GLY A 206 23.93 6.29 -26.51
N GLU A 207 23.57 6.11 -27.78
CA GLU A 207 22.53 5.16 -28.21
C GLU A 207 22.76 3.73 -27.70
N ARG A 208 24.02 3.28 -27.61
CA ARG A 208 24.33 1.94 -27.07
C ARG A 208 23.88 1.80 -25.60
N LEU A 209 24.16 2.80 -24.77
CA LEU A 209 23.73 2.82 -23.37
C LEU A 209 22.20 2.86 -23.29
N TRP A 210 21.58 3.74 -24.08
CA TRP A 210 20.13 3.91 -24.09
C TRP A 210 19.41 2.62 -24.51
N ALA A 211 19.88 1.95 -25.56
CA ALA A 211 19.35 0.67 -25.99
C ALA A 211 19.44 -0.40 -24.89
N ASN A 212 20.59 -0.49 -24.20
CA ASN A 212 20.77 -1.43 -23.09
C ASN A 212 19.83 -1.13 -21.92
N VAL A 213 19.63 0.15 -21.57
CA VAL A 213 18.66 0.56 -20.54
C VAL A 213 17.23 0.20 -20.96
N ARG A 214 16.82 0.51 -22.19
CA ARG A 214 15.49 0.14 -22.72
C ARG A 214 15.26 -1.36 -22.66
N GLN A 215 16.24 -2.15 -23.07
CA GLN A 215 16.16 -3.61 -23.07
C GLN A 215 16.02 -4.17 -21.65
N THR A 216 16.88 -3.73 -20.73
CA THR A 216 16.87 -4.18 -19.32
C THR A 216 15.52 -3.94 -18.66
N ILE A 217 14.97 -2.74 -18.83
CA ILE A 217 13.67 -2.38 -18.25
C ILE A 217 12.54 -3.14 -18.94
N SER A 218 12.60 -3.29 -20.27
CA SER A 218 11.57 -4.03 -21.03
C SER A 218 11.52 -5.50 -20.64
N ASP A 219 12.67 -6.14 -20.40
CA ASP A 219 12.74 -7.54 -19.97
C ASP A 219 12.17 -7.73 -18.56
N PHE A 220 12.44 -6.78 -17.65
CA PHE A 220 11.82 -6.77 -16.33
C PHE A 220 10.28 -6.65 -16.42
N LEU A 221 9.78 -5.65 -17.14
CA LEU A 221 8.33 -5.43 -17.29
C LEU A 221 7.62 -6.55 -18.05
N TYR A 222 8.32 -7.23 -18.96
CA TYR A 222 7.81 -8.44 -19.61
C TYR A 222 7.53 -9.54 -18.59
N ASN A 223 8.42 -9.76 -17.63
CA ASN A 223 8.22 -10.74 -16.57
C ASN A 223 7.04 -10.37 -15.67
N GLU A 224 6.90 -9.09 -15.31
CA GLU A 224 5.75 -8.59 -14.54
C GLU A 224 4.41 -8.80 -15.29
N TRP A 225 4.37 -8.52 -16.60
CA TRP A 225 3.21 -8.79 -17.44
C TRP A 225 2.90 -10.30 -17.52
N ARG A 226 3.92 -11.13 -17.76
CA ARG A 226 3.76 -12.60 -17.82
C ARG A 226 3.26 -13.19 -16.50
N ASN A 227 3.62 -12.60 -15.36
CA ASN A 227 3.14 -12.97 -14.04
C ASN A 227 1.73 -12.44 -13.72
N GLY A 228 1.11 -11.70 -14.66
CA GLY A 228 -0.23 -11.15 -14.51
C GLY A 228 -0.29 -9.96 -13.57
N ALA A 229 0.80 -9.22 -13.40
CA ALA A 229 0.84 -7.99 -12.60
C ALA A 229 0.41 -6.74 -13.39
N LEU A 230 0.50 -6.80 -14.72
CA LEU A 230 0.11 -5.74 -15.66
C LEU A 230 -1.13 -6.15 -16.47
N LEU A 231 -1.96 -5.17 -16.81
CA LEU A 231 -3.13 -5.32 -17.69
C LEU A 231 -2.71 -5.34 -19.15
N GLY A 232 -3.52 -5.95 -20.01
CA GLY A 232 -3.31 -5.95 -21.46
C GLY A 232 -3.14 -7.35 -22.01
N SER A 233 -3.71 -7.59 -23.18
CA SER A 233 -3.58 -8.85 -23.93
C SER A 233 -2.23 -8.94 -24.66
N LYS A 234 -1.56 -7.79 -24.85
CA LYS A 234 -0.25 -7.66 -25.47
C LYS A 234 0.65 -6.77 -24.63
N THR A 235 1.96 -6.92 -24.81
CA THR A 235 2.98 -6.13 -24.11
C THR A 235 2.85 -4.63 -24.34
N GLU A 236 2.46 -4.21 -25.55
CA GLU A 236 2.34 -2.78 -25.90
C GLU A 236 1.12 -2.10 -25.26
N GLU A 237 0.12 -2.89 -24.86
CA GLU A 237 -1.02 -2.42 -24.06
C GLU A 237 -0.64 -2.33 -22.57
N ALA A 238 0.31 -3.15 -22.13
CA ALA A 238 0.71 -3.30 -20.75
C ALA A 238 1.75 -2.29 -20.30
N TYR A 239 2.74 -1.99 -21.13
CA TYR A 239 3.78 -1.03 -20.81
C TYR A 239 4.45 -0.44 -22.05
N PHE A 240 5.17 0.67 -21.84
CA PHE A 240 6.13 1.19 -22.80
C PHE A 240 7.41 1.64 -22.10
N VAL A 241 8.52 1.57 -22.81
CA VAL A 241 9.83 2.08 -22.37
C VAL A 241 10.42 2.91 -23.51
N ARG A 242 10.69 4.19 -23.24
CA ARG A 242 11.33 5.12 -24.19
C ARG A 242 12.55 5.72 -23.53
N CYS A 243 13.68 5.69 -24.22
CA CYS A 243 14.92 6.30 -23.76
C CYS A 243 15.73 6.57 -25.01
N ASP A 244 15.49 7.70 -25.66
CA ASP A 244 16.10 8.10 -26.92
C ASP A 244 16.03 9.62 -27.07
N ARG A 245 16.30 10.15 -28.27
CA ARG A 245 16.24 11.60 -28.54
C ARG A 245 14.84 12.19 -28.44
N SER A 246 13.77 11.39 -28.41
CA SER A 246 12.41 11.87 -28.12
C SER A 246 12.20 12.18 -26.64
N THR A 247 13.03 11.62 -25.76
CA THR A 247 12.96 11.80 -24.30
C THR A 247 14.02 12.74 -23.75
N MET A 248 15.04 13.10 -24.55
CA MET A 248 16.20 13.88 -24.11
C MET A 248 16.52 15.00 -25.09
N THR A 249 16.70 16.22 -24.57
CA THR A 249 17.17 17.37 -25.33
C THR A 249 18.70 17.38 -25.45
N GLN A 250 19.26 18.25 -26.29
CA GLN A 250 20.72 18.43 -26.33
C GLN A 250 21.25 18.91 -24.98
N ASN A 251 20.53 19.81 -24.31
CA ASN A 251 20.88 20.30 -22.98
C ASN A 251 20.90 19.17 -21.94
N ASP A 252 20.02 18.18 -22.03
CA ASP A 252 20.06 17.02 -21.12
C ASP A 252 21.36 16.24 -21.31
N LEU A 253 21.76 15.98 -22.56
CA LEU A 253 23.01 15.26 -22.85
C LEU A 253 24.25 16.04 -22.43
N ASP A 254 24.28 17.34 -22.70
CA ASP A 254 25.40 18.22 -22.33
C ASP A 254 25.58 18.30 -20.80
N ASN A 255 24.50 18.10 -20.04
CA ASN A 255 24.51 17.99 -18.57
C ASN A 255 24.63 16.54 -18.06
N GLY A 256 24.94 15.58 -18.94
CA GLY A 256 25.13 14.17 -18.58
C GLY A 256 23.86 13.44 -18.12
N ARG A 257 22.67 13.96 -18.43
CA ARG A 257 21.39 13.36 -18.04
C ARG A 257 20.97 12.30 -19.06
N LEU A 258 20.44 11.20 -18.54
CA LEU A 258 19.73 10.18 -19.29
C LEU A 258 18.29 10.14 -18.76
N VAL A 259 17.31 10.35 -19.64
CA VAL A 259 15.90 10.37 -19.28
C VAL A 259 15.20 9.19 -19.96
N CYS A 260 14.72 8.24 -19.16
CA CYS A 260 13.90 7.13 -19.62
C CYS A 260 12.45 7.34 -19.16
N LEU A 261 11.51 7.37 -20.11
CA LEU A 261 10.08 7.42 -19.85
C LEU A 261 9.50 6.00 -19.86
N ILE A 262 8.81 5.66 -18.78
CA ILE A 262 8.22 4.34 -18.55
C ILE A 262 6.76 4.54 -18.20
N GLY A 263 5.87 3.82 -18.88
CA GLY A 263 4.46 3.76 -18.52
C GLY A 263 4.03 2.32 -18.33
N VAL A 264 3.15 2.08 -17.35
CA VAL A 264 2.64 0.75 -17.00
C VAL A 264 1.13 0.79 -16.75
N ALA A 265 0.42 -0.23 -17.22
CA ALA A 265 -1.01 -0.42 -17.01
C ALA A 265 -1.25 -1.37 -15.82
N VAL A 266 -1.46 -0.81 -14.64
CA VAL A 266 -1.61 -1.59 -13.39
C VAL A 266 -3.03 -2.11 -13.17
N ILE A 267 -3.13 -3.25 -12.47
CA ILE A 267 -4.42 -3.84 -12.08
C ILE A 267 -5.00 -3.08 -10.87
N LYS A 268 -6.22 -2.55 -11.01
CA LYS A 268 -7.00 -1.95 -9.90
C LYS A 268 -7.91 -3.01 -9.27
N PRO A 269 -8.06 -3.03 -7.94
CA PRO A 269 -8.90 -4.02 -7.26
C PRO A 269 -10.40 -3.82 -7.55
N ALA A 270 -11.14 -4.92 -7.65
CA ALA A 270 -12.61 -4.91 -7.66
C ALA A 270 -13.14 -4.69 -6.24
N GLU A 271 -13.43 -3.43 -5.91
CA GLU A 271 -13.86 -3.04 -4.57
C GLU A 271 -15.36 -3.24 -4.33
N PHE A 272 -16.18 -3.10 -5.37
CA PHE A 272 -17.62 -3.29 -5.33
C PHE A 272 -18.03 -4.33 -6.37
N VAL A 273 -18.87 -5.28 -5.96
CA VAL A 273 -19.54 -6.21 -6.88
C VAL A 273 -21.02 -5.87 -6.83
N ILE A 274 -21.54 -5.28 -7.92
CA ILE A 274 -22.93 -4.85 -8.02
C ILE A 274 -23.68 -5.86 -8.88
N PHE A 275 -24.56 -6.64 -8.27
CA PHE A 275 -25.51 -7.50 -8.99
C PHE A 275 -26.76 -6.69 -9.31
N ARG A 276 -27.10 -6.57 -10.59
CA ARG A 276 -28.38 -5.98 -11.04
C ARG A 276 -29.29 -7.12 -11.47
N ILE A 277 -30.34 -7.37 -10.69
CA ILE A 277 -31.34 -8.42 -10.97
C ILE A 277 -32.60 -7.73 -11.50
N GLY A 278 -32.98 -8.05 -12.73
CA GLY A 278 -34.21 -7.57 -13.36
C GLY A 278 -35.18 -8.73 -13.61
N GLN A 279 -36.48 -8.43 -13.61
CA GLN A 279 -37.50 -9.37 -14.03
C GLN A 279 -37.55 -9.40 -15.56
N LYS A 280 -37.29 -10.57 -16.16
CA LYS A 280 -37.54 -10.79 -17.58
C LYS A 280 -39.01 -11.18 -17.76
N THR A 281 -39.80 -10.37 -18.46
CA THR A 281 -41.10 -10.83 -18.98
C THR A 281 -40.83 -11.84 -20.09
N ALA A 282 -41.43 -13.02 -19.99
CA ALA A 282 -41.40 -14.00 -21.07
C ALA A 282 -42.33 -13.53 -22.18
N ASP A 283 -41.83 -12.71 -23.10
CA ASP A 283 -42.53 -12.48 -24.36
C ASP A 283 -42.42 -13.76 -25.20
N ALA A 284 -43.45 -14.60 -25.09
CA ALA A 284 -43.74 -15.63 -26.07
C ALA A 284 -44.46 -14.98 -27.26
N ARG A 285 -43.69 -14.47 -28.23
CA ARG A 285 -44.11 -14.46 -29.63
C ARG A 285 -42.91 -14.82 -30.51
N ALA A 286 -43.06 -15.99 -31.14
CA ALA A 286 -42.28 -16.47 -32.28
C ALA A 286 -42.50 -15.59 -33.51
#